data_AF-A0A9W4SIH1-F1
#
_entry.id   AF-A0A9W4SIH1-F1
#
_cell.length_a   1.000
_cell.length_b   1.000
_cell.length_c   1.000
_cell.angle_alpha   90.00
_cell.angle_beta   90.00
_cell.angle_gamma   90.00
#
_symmetry.space_group_name_H-M   'P 1'
#
loop_
_entity.id
_entity.type
_entity.pdbx_description
1 polymer ?
#
loop_
_entity_poly.entity_id
_entity_poly.type
_entity_poly.pdbx_seq_one_letter_code
_entity_poly.pdbx_strand_id
1 'polypeptide(L)'
;MLWQIFGGIMNYHEKGLIHGNIHGGNILVEVKQDLFENIDIPEIGSYSIDRKNSNEIYGDLPYIAPEVLQGKPLTEAADIYSFGMIMWTISAGVLPWCNRTHDSQLFNEITSGEIRTPKVYTHLMTRCWDDDPSSRPNTSELYGELETWVSAIDDADPSELLEELSNLERSKFDRQTIHSEAFYTSRFLKFR
;
A
#
# COMPACT_ATOMS: atom_id res chain seq x y z
N MET A 1 9.10 -4.71 7.27
CA MET A 1 7.91 -4.82 6.38
C MET A 1 7.87 -3.76 5.26
N LEU A 2 7.63 -2.47 5.52
CA LEU A 2 7.48 -1.46 4.45
C LEU A 2 8.69 -1.37 3.51
N TRP A 3 9.91 -1.34 4.05
CA TRP A 3 11.15 -1.33 3.26
C TRP A 3 11.23 -2.49 2.26
N GLN A 4 10.83 -3.69 2.67
CA GLN A 4 10.88 -4.89 1.83
C GLN A 4 9.81 -4.85 0.73
N ILE A 5 8.59 -4.43 1.05
CA ILE A 5 7.52 -4.22 0.06
C ILE A 5 7.98 -3.20 -0.98
N PHE A 6 8.51 -2.05 -0.53
CA PHE A 6 9.05 -1.02 -1.39
C PHE A 6 10.21 -1.53 -2.27
N GLY A 7 11.13 -2.34 -1.72
CA GLY A 7 12.20 -2.97 -2.50
C GLY A 7 11.68 -3.84 -3.64
N GLY A 8 10.56 -4.53 -3.44
CA GLY A 8 9.86 -5.25 -4.52
C GLY A 8 9.36 -4.32 -5.64
N ILE A 9 8.76 -3.19 -5.27
CA ILE A 9 8.27 -2.17 -6.23
C ILE A 9 9.44 -1.58 -7.02
N MET A 10 10.49 -1.17 -6.31
CA MET A 10 11.68 -0.57 -6.91
C MET A 10 12.33 -1.53 -7.94
N ASN A 11 12.44 -2.82 -7.61
CA ASN A 11 12.95 -3.85 -8.52
C ASN A 11 12.13 -4.01 -9.82
N TYR A 12 10.81 -3.78 -9.77
CA TYR A 12 9.95 -3.78 -10.95
C TYR A 12 10.21 -2.54 -11.80
N HIS A 13 10.20 -1.36 -11.19
CA HIS A 13 10.35 -0.07 -11.88
C HIS A 13 11.74 0.07 -12.51
N GLU A 14 12.81 -0.38 -11.84
CA GLU A 14 14.17 -0.41 -12.40
C GLU A 14 14.29 -1.28 -13.68
N LYS A 15 13.40 -2.27 -13.84
CA LYS A 15 13.31 -3.11 -15.04
C LYS A 15 12.36 -2.55 -16.09
N GLY A 16 11.79 -1.36 -15.87
CA GLY A 16 10.77 -0.74 -16.71
C GLY A 16 9.43 -1.49 -16.69
N LEU A 17 9.15 -2.24 -15.61
CA LEU A 17 7.92 -2.99 -15.42
C LEU A 17 7.05 -2.30 -14.37
N ILE A 18 5.73 -2.41 -14.53
CA ILE A 18 4.75 -1.96 -13.54
C ILE A 18 4.02 -3.19 -13.03
N HIS A 19 3.89 -3.34 -11.71
CA HIS A 19 3.18 -4.47 -11.13
C HIS A 19 1.66 -4.32 -11.36
N GLY A 20 1.05 -3.22 -10.94
CA GLY A 20 -0.33 -2.84 -11.28
C GLY A 20 -1.43 -3.61 -10.53
N ASN A 21 -1.07 -4.39 -9.51
CA ASN A 21 -2.00 -5.14 -8.65
C ASN A 21 -1.42 -5.40 -7.25
N ILE A 22 -0.79 -4.38 -6.64
CA ILE A 22 -0.21 -4.50 -5.30
C ILE A 22 -1.34 -4.37 -4.27
N HIS A 23 -1.51 -5.37 -3.43
CA HIS A 23 -2.45 -5.36 -2.30
C HIS A 23 -2.05 -6.46 -1.29
N GLY A 24 -2.70 -6.50 -0.12
CA GLY A 24 -2.33 -7.45 0.95
C GLY A 24 -2.35 -8.93 0.53
N GLY A 25 -3.20 -9.30 -0.44
CA GLY A 25 -3.27 -10.67 -0.97
C GLY A 25 -2.14 -11.05 -1.93
N ASN A 26 -1.40 -10.06 -2.47
CA ASN A 26 -0.25 -10.27 -3.36
C ASN A 26 1.08 -9.96 -2.67
N ILE A 27 1.07 -9.70 -1.36
CA ILE A 27 2.26 -9.61 -0.53
C ILE A 27 2.44 -10.98 0.13
N LEU A 28 3.43 -11.74 -0.36
CA LEU A 28 3.81 -13.03 0.19
C LEU A 28 4.72 -12.81 1.39
N VAL A 29 4.37 -13.31 2.56
CA VAL A 29 5.22 -13.23 3.74
C VAL A 29 5.91 -14.57 3.96
N GLU A 30 7.21 -14.62 3.71
CA GLU A 30 8.03 -15.77 4.09
C GLU A 30 8.35 -15.67 5.59
N VAL A 31 7.92 -16.65 6.38
CA VAL A 31 8.26 -16.76 7.80
C VAL A 31 9.57 -17.54 7.91
N LYS A 32 10.69 -16.86 8.17
CA LYS A 32 11.95 -17.53 8.49
C LYS A 32 12.01 -17.79 9.99
N GLN A 33 12.18 -19.06 10.36
CA GLN A 33 12.54 -19.42 11.73
C GLN A 33 14.03 -19.13 11.90
N ASP A 34 14.35 -18.04 12.59
CA ASP A 34 15.66 -17.89 13.20
C ASP A 34 15.66 -18.57 14.59
N LEU A 35 16.83 -18.89 15.13
CA LEU A 35 16.96 -19.63 16.39
C LEU A 35 16.33 -18.91 17.61
N PHE A 36 15.95 -17.64 17.45
CA PHE A 36 15.42 -16.78 18.52
C PHE A 36 14.07 -16.11 18.19
N GLU A 37 13.72 -15.88 16.92
CA GLU A 37 12.48 -15.19 16.52
C GLU A 37 11.98 -15.62 15.12
N ASN A 38 10.68 -15.44 14.86
CA ASN A 38 10.10 -15.56 13.51
C ASN A 38 10.25 -14.23 12.78
N ILE A 39 10.91 -14.22 11.63
CA ILE A 39 11.07 -13.03 10.78
C ILE A 39 10.14 -13.16 9.57
N ASP A 40 9.21 -12.22 9.45
CA ASP A 40 8.27 -12.09 8.34
C ASP A 40 8.90 -11.23 7.22
N ILE A 41 9.19 -11.85 6.06
CA ILE A 41 9.77 -11.17 4.89
C ILE A 41 8.70 -11.05 3.80
N PRO A 42 8.08 -9.87 3.61
CA PRO A 42 7.15 -9.63 2.53
C PRO A 42 7.86 -9.52 1.18
N GLU A 43 7.31 -10.18 0.16
CA GLU A 43 7.69 -10.08 -1.24
C GLU A 43 6.44 -9.84 -2.08
N ILE A 44 6.55 -9.01 -3.11
CA ILE A 44 5.45 -8.80 -4.05
C ILE A 44 5.45 -9.95 -5.07
N GLY A 45 4.32 -10.64 -5.20
CA GLY A 45 4.16 -11.73 -6.16
C GLY A 45 4.38 -11.30 -7.61
N SER A 46 4.61 -12.26 -8.52
CA SER A 46 4.74 -11.92 -9.94
C SER A 46 3.39 -11.69 -10.58
N TYR A 47 3.15 -10.46 -11.05
CA TYR A 47 1.95 -10.11 -11.79
C TYR A 47 2.26 -9.13 -12.92
N SER A 48 1.76 -9.44 -14.12
CA SER A 48 1.84 -8.56 -15.29
C SER A 48 0.64 -8.83 -16.19
N ILE A 49 -0.31 -7.90 -16.21
CA ILE A 49 -1.35 -7.90 -17.24
C ILE A 49 -0.89 -6.97 -18.36
N ASP A 50 -0.87 -7.49 -19.58
CA ASP A 50 -0.71 -6.68 -20.79
C ASP A 50 -2.00 -5.88 -21.03
N ARG A 51 -2.11 -4.70 -20.40
CA ARG A 51 -3.28 -3.81 -20.49
C ARG A 51 -3.41 -3.08 -21.83
N LYS A 52 -2.58 -3.40 -22.83
CA LYS A 52 -2.54 -2.65 -24.10
C LYS A 52 -3.86 -2.64 -24.88
N ASN A 53 -4.81 -3.54 -24.61
CA ASN A 53 -6.02 -3.71 -25.44
C ASN A 53 -7.35 -3.96 -24.69
N SER A 54 -7.42 -3.85 -23.36
CA SER A 54 -8.68 -4.08 -22.63
C SER A 54 -9.14 -2.85 -21.85
N ASN A 55 -10.38 -2.40 -22.07
CA ASN A 55 -11.07 -1.44 -21.20
C ASN A 55 -11.44 -2.04 -19.83
N GLU A 56 -11.11 -3.31 -19.59
CA GLU A 56 -11.42 -4.00 -18.35
C GLU A 56 -10.38 -3.67 -17.28
N ILE A 57 -10.86 -3.25 -16.12
CA ILE A 57 -10.01 -2.99 -14.95
C ILE A 57 -9.96 -4.28 -14.13
N TYR A 58 -8.75 -4.78 -13.88
CA TYR A 58 -8.50 -5.88 -12.96
C TYR A 58 -7.74 -5.36 -11.74
N GLY A 59 -8.14 -5.81 -10.56
CA GLY A 59 -7.40 -5.57 -9.32
C GLY A 59 -8.27 -5.71 -8.09
N ASP A 60 -7.73 -5.30 -6.95
CA ASP A 60 -8.42 -5.19 -5.67
C ASP A 60 -8.84 -3.73 -5.44
N LEU A 61 -10.15 -3.44 -5.49
CA LEU A 61 -10.70 -2.08 -5.65
C LEU A 61 -10.07 -1.03 -4.71
N PRO A 62 -9.88 -1.30 -3.40
CA PRO A 62 -9.27 -0.34 -2.48
C PRO A 62 -7.84 0.08 -2.80
N TYR A 63 -7.11 -0.72 -3.59
CA TYR A 63 -5.70 -0.51 -3.90
C TYR A 63 -5.48 0.00 -5.32
N ILE A 64 -6.54 0.11 -6.14
CA ILE A 64 -6.42 0.58 -7.53
C ILE A 64 -6.40 2.10 -7.54
N ALA A 65 -5.37 2.68 -8.17
CA ALA A 65 -5.22 4.12 -8.28
C ALA A 65 -6.38 4.79 -9.05
N PRO A 66 -6.80 6.01 -8.67
CA PRO A 66 -7.95 6.69 -9.28
C PRO A 66 -7.84 6.87 -10.79
N GLU A 67 -6.65 7.16 -11.30
CA GLU A 67 -6.41 7.30 -12.74
C GLU A 67 -6.62 5.97 -13.50
N VAL A 68 -6.29 4.84 -12.87
CA VAL A 68 -6.49 3.52 -13.45
C VAL A 68 -7.99 3.19 -13.48
N LEU A 69 -8.74 3.58 -12.45
CA LEU A 69 -10.21 3.47 -12.42
C LEU A 69 -10.89 4.34 -13.48
N GLN A 70 -10.27 5.47 -13.83
CA GLN A 70 -10.70 6.33 -14.94
C GLN A 70 -10.30 5.80 -16.33
N GLY A 71 -9.68 4.62 -16.41
CA GLY A 71 -9.23 4.02 -17.67
C GLY A 71 -8.01 4.70 -18.28
N LYS A 72 -7.27 5.52 -17.52
CA LYS A 72 -5.99 6.08 -17.98
C LYS A 72 -4.92 4.97 -18.02
N PRO A 73 -3.86 5.14 -18.83
CA PRO A 73 -2.77 4.17 -18.90
C PRO A 73 -2.18 3.89 -17.52
N LEU A 74 -1.87 2.61 -17.28
CA LEU A 74 -1.16 2.20 -16.08
C LEU A 74 0.27 2.76 -16.09
N THR A 75 0.69 3.37 -14.98
CA THR A 75 2.02 3.96 -14.78
C THR A 75 2.63 3.46 -13.46
N GLU A 76 3.93 3.68 -13.27
CA GLU A 76 4.63 3.40 -12.01
C GLU A 76 3.96 4.08 -10.80
N ALA A 77 3.39 5.27 -11.00
CA ALA A 77 2.67 6.02 -9.96
C ALA A 77 1.45 5.25 -9.41
N ALA A 78 0.88 4.30 -10.16
CA ALA A 78 -0.21 3.46 -9.67
C ALA A 78 0.25 2.42 -8.63
N ASP A 79 1.49 1.92 -8.76
CA ASP A 79 2.11 1.07 -7.75
C ASP A 79 2.40 1.87 -6.47
N ILE A 80 2.79 3.14 -6.60
CA ILE A 80 3.01 4.05 -5.47
C ILE A 80 1.70 4.33 -4.72
N TYR A 81 0.59 4.52 -5.44
CA TYR A 81 -0.74 4.63 -4.82
C TYR A 81 -1.07 3.39 -4.00
N SER A 82 -0.88 2.21 -4.61
CA SER A 82 -1.14 0.94 -3.96
C SER A 82 -0.28 0.77 -2.69
N PHE A 83 0.98 1.22 -2.73
CA PHE A 83 1.86 1.27 -1.55
C PHE A 83 1.33 2.19 -0.45
N GLY A 84 0.80 3.37 -0.80
CA GLY A 84 0.11 4.26 0.14
C GLY A 84 -1.10 3.60 0.81
N MET A 85 -1.89 2.84 0.06
CA MET A 85 -3.02 2.06 0.59
C MET A 85 -2.58 0.90 1.50
N ILE A 86 -1.43 0.28 1.24
CA ILE A 86 -0.81 -0.68 2.15
C ILE A 86 -0.36 -0.01 3.44
N MET A 87 0.31 1.15 3.36
CA MET A 87 0.67 1.94 4.53
C MET A 87 -0.57 2.29 5.36
N TRP A 88 -1.66 2.71 4.72
CA TRP A 88 -2.92 2.97 5.39
C TRP A 88 -3.47 1.73 6.09
N THR A 89 -3.45 0.57 5.43
CA THR A 89 -3.95 -0.70 6.00
C THR A 89 -3.16 -1.07 7.27
N ILE A 90 -1.84 -0.91 7.24
CA ILE A 90 -0.96 -1.16 8.40
C ILE A 90 -1.29 -0.19 9.54
N SER A 91 -1.39 1.09 9.20
CA SER A 91 -1.70 2.19 10.13
C SER A 91 -3.08 2.03 10.79
N ALA A 92 -4.10 1.69 10.01
CA ALA A 92 -5.46 1.54 10.49
C ALA A 92 -5.69 0.21 11.23
N GLY A 93 -4.80 -0.79 11.05
CA GLY A 93 -4.96 -2.13 11.60
C GLY A 93 -6.20 -2.86 11.09
N VAL A 94 -6.80 -2.40 9.99
CA VAL A 94 -8.05 -2.93 9.42
C VAL A 94 -8.03 -2.83 7.91
N LEU A 95 -8.81 -3.68 7.26
CA LEU A 95 -8.95 -3.65 5.80
C LEU A 95 -9.70 -2.38 5.36
N PRO A 96 -9.26 -1.71 4.28
CA PRO A 96 -9.91 -0.50 3.79
C PRO A 96 -11.38 -0.74 3.49
N TRP A 97 -12.25 0.05 4.11
CA TRP A 97 -13.70 0.05 3.87
C TRP A 97 -14.40 -1.31 4.07
N CYS A 98 -13.93 -2.12 5.02
CA CYS A 98 -14.48 -3.45 5.27
C CYS A 98 -15.91 -3.48 5.80
N ASN A 99 -16.46 -2.37 6.24
CA ASN A 99 -17.81 -2.28 6.79
C ASN A 99 -18.91 -1.98 5.75
N ARG A 100 -18.58 -1.93 4.45
CA ARG A 100 -19.51 -1.54 3.38
C ARG A 100 -19.24 -2.28 2.06
N THR A 101 -20.15 -2.15 1.11
CA THR A 101 -20.02 -2.73 -0.24
C THR A 101 -18.86 -2.10 -1.02
N HIS A 102 -18.14 -2.92 -1.78
CA HIS A 102 -17.11 -2.48 -2.72
C HIS A 102 -17.71 -2.26 -4.12
N ASP A 103 -18.43 -1.16 -4.27
CA ASP A 103 -19.08 -0.75 -5.53
C ASP A 103 -18.50 0.57 -6.08
N SER A 104 -19.14 1.11 -7.13
CA SER A 104 -18.72 2.37 -7.76
C SER A 104 -18.92 3.60 -6.86
N GLN A 105 -19.70 3.52 -5.78
CA GLN A 105 -19.87 4.64 -4.85
C GLN A 105 -18.64 4.78 -3.95
N LEU A 106 -18.01 3.65 -3.59
CA LEU A 106 -16.78 3.64 -2.80
C LEU A 106 -15.67 4.49 -3.42
N PHE A 107 -15.59 4.52 -4.76
CA PHE A 107 -14.65 5.35 -5.52
C PHE A 107 -14.68 6.83 -5.14
N ASN A 108 -15.86 7.38 -4.84
CA ASN A 108 -16.02 8.81 -4.57
C ASN A 108 -15.75 9.20 -3.10
N GLU A 109 -15.53 8.22 -2.22
CA GLU A 109 -15.48 8.41 -0.76
C GLU A 109 -14.15 7.99 -0.14
N ILE A 110 -13.10 7.84 -0.95
CA ILE A 110 -11.73 7.50 -0.50
C ILE A 110 -11.09 8.71 0.18
N THR A 111 -11.64 9.19 1.28
CA THR A 111 -11.00 10.17 2.17
C THR A 111 -11.71 10.17 3.53
N SER A 112 -10.95 10.41 4.61
CA SER A 112 -11.41 10.68 5.99
C SER A 112 -11.67 9.51 6.95
N GLY A 113 -10.84 8.47 6.93
CA GLY A 113 -10.64 7.68 8.15
C GLY A 113 -9.87 8.50 9.20
N GLU A 114 -10.28 8.46 10.47
CA GLU A 114 -9.53 9.11 11.56
C GLU A 114 -8.23 8.32 11.81
N ILE A 115 -7.15 8.76 11.18
CA ILE A 115 -5.84 8.12 11.22
C ILE A 115 -5.12 8.55 12.50
N ARG A 116 -5.04 7.66 13.50
CA ARG A 116 -4.33 7.89 14.77
C ARG A 116 -2.84 7.50 14.66
N THR A 117 -2.21 7.95 13.60
CA THR A 117 -0.88 7.50 13.17
C THR A 117 0.10 8.65 13.23
N PRO A 118 1.40 8.38 13.43
CA PRO A 118 2.40 9.43 13.57
C PRO A 118 2.42 10.37 12.35
N LYS A 119 2.83 11.62 12.56
CA LYS A 119 2.74 12.65 11.52
C LYS A 119 3.65 12.34 10.35
N VAL A 120 4.87 11.88 10.63
CA VAL A 120 5.82 11.48 9.60
C VAL A 120 5.26 10.38 8.69
N TYR A 121 4.61 9.38 9.30
CA TYR A 121 4.01 8.27 8.58
C TYR A 121 2.80 8.75 7.77
N THR A 122 1.93 9.55 8.38
CA THR A 122 0.75 10.12 7.72
C THR A 122 1.15 10.99 6.54
N HIS A 123 2.23 11.77 6.66
CA HIS A 123 2.74 12.61 5.59
C HIS A 123 3.19 11.80 4.38
N LEU A 124 4.04 10.78 4.57
CA LEU A 124 4.48 9.93 3.47
C LEU A 124 3.33 9.14 2.85
N MET A 125 2.51 8.51 3.69
CA MET A 125 1.32 7.76 3.27
C MET A 125 0.39 8.60 2.41
N THR A 126 0.13 9.85 2.81
CA THR A 126 -0.81 10.72 2.09
C THR A 126 -0.26 11.25 0.77
N ARG A 127 1.06 11.41 0.66
CA ARG A 127 1.71 11.69 -0.63
C ARG A 127 1.66 10.49 -1.58
N CYS A 128 1.81 9.27 -1.05
CA CYS A 128 1.77 8.05 -1.87
C CYS A 128 0.41 7.86 -2.56
N TRP A 129 -0.70 8.16 -1.89
CA TRP A 129 -2.05 7.93 -2.40
C TRP A 129 -2.73 9.17 -2.99
N ASP A 130 -1.97 10.21 -3.35
CA ASP A 130 -2.53 11.45 -3.89
C ASP A 130 -3.38 11.19 -5.15
N ASP A 131 -4.47 11.93 -5.34
CA ASP A 131 -5.34 11.79 -6.52
C ASP A 131 -4.59 12.13 -7.81
N ASP A 132 -3.66 13.09 -7.76
CA ASP A 132 -2.80 13.43 -8.87
C ASP A 132 -1.55 12.50 -8.88
N PRO A 133 -1.40 11.62 -9.88
CA PRO A 133 -0.25 10.74 -9.97
C PRO A 133 1.09 11.48 -10.07
N SER A 134 1.10 12.74 -10.53
CA SER A 134 2.34 13.54 -10.61
C SER A 134 2.77 14.16 -9.28
N SER A 135 1.87 14.21 -8.30
CA SER A 135 2.15 14.69 -6.94
C SER A 135 2.68 13.58 -6.02
N ARG A 136 2.61 12.31 -6.47
CA ARG A 136 3.13 11.15 -5.75
C ARG A 136 4.65 11.09 -5.85
N PRO A 137 5.33 10.62 -4.78
CA PRO A 137 6.77 10.44 -4.83
C PRO A 137 7.15 9.34 -5.82
N ASN A 138 8.26 9.52 -6.53
CA ASN A 138 8.87 8.43 -7.29
C ASN A 138 9.69 7.50 -6.36
N THR A 139 10.20 6.41 -6.90
CA THR A 139 10.98 5.41 -6.13
C THR A 139 12.24 5.99 -5.50
N SER A 140 12.93 6.94 -6.14
CA SER A 140 14.11 7.59 -5.56
C SER A 140 13.75 8.43 -4.33
N GLU A 141 12.64 9.19 -4.40
CA GLU A 141 12.16 9.98 -3.27
C GLU A 141 11.70 9.09 -2.10
N LEU A 142 10.97 8.00 -2.40
CA LEU A 142 10.58 7.03 -1.38
C LEU A 142 11.76 6.32 -0.73
N TYR A 143 12.79 5.98 -1.51
CA TYR A 143 13.99 5.35 -0.99
C TYR A 143 14.64 6.25 0.08
N GLY A 144 14.84 7.53 -0.22
CA GLY A 144 15.47 8.47 0.73
C GLY A 144 14.66 8.67 2.01
N GLU A 145 13.33 8.76 1.90
CA GLU A 145 12.43 8.88 3.07
C GLU A 145 12.50 7.63 3.95
N LEU A 146 12.37 6.44 3.34
CA LEU A 146 12.39 5.18 4.08
C LEU A 146 13.78 4.85 4.65
N GLU A 147 14.87 5.23 3.96
CA GLU A 147 16.25 5.05 4.43
C GLU A 147 16.50 5.91 5.67
N THR A 148 15.96 7.14 5.67
CA THR A 148 15.98 8.03 6.83
C THR A 148 15.26 7.39 8.02
N TRP A 149 14.12 6.74 7.80
CA TRP A 149 13.38 6.05 8.86
C TRP A 149 14.15 4.86 9.42
N VAL A 150 14.72 4.01 8.55
CA VAL A 150 15.54 2.86 8.98
C VAL A 150 16.74 3.33 9.79
N SER A 151 17.46 4.35 9.31
CA SER A 151 18.61 4.91 10.00
C SER A 151 18.26 5.46 11.38
N ALA A 152 17.08 6.10 11.52
CA ALA A 152 16.59 6.62 12.79
C ALA A 152 16.16 5.53 13.79
N ILE A 153 15.80 4.34 13.30
CA ILE A 153 15.48 3.17 14.13
C ILE A 153 16.76 2.47 14.60
N ASP A 154 17.78 2.42 13.75
CA ASP A 154 19.07 1.79 14.07
C ASP A 154 19.98 2.67 14.95
N ASP A 155 19.67 3.97 15.10
CA ASP A 155 20.42 4.88 15.96
C ASP A 155 20.24 4.54 17.45
N ALA A 156 21.33 4.63 18.21
CA ALA A 156 21.35 4.32 19.63
C ALA A 156 20.75 5.45 20.49
N ASP A 157 20.59 6.65 19.93
CA ASP A 157 19.94 7.79 20.59
C ASP A 157 18.51 7.97 20.03
N PRO A 158 17.46 7.91 20.87
CA PRO A 158 16.09 8.03 20.38
C PRO A 158 15.81 9.39 19.73
N SER A 159 15.63 9.38 18.41
CA SER A 159 15.15 10.55 17.67
C SER A 159 13.65 10.77 17.87
N GLU A 160 13.17 12.01 17.67
CA GLU A 160 11.73 12.33 17.63
C GLU A 160 10.98 11.46 16.60
N LEU A 161 11.67 11.11 15.51
CA LEU A 161 11.19 10.19 14.48
C LEU A 161 10.98 8.76 15.02
N LEU A 162 11.88 8.26 15.86
CA LEU A 162 11.74 6.94 16.49
C LEU A 162 10.57 6.90 17.49
N GLU A 163 10.39 7.95 18.30
CA GLU A 163 9.25 8.06 19.21
C GLU A 163 7.92 8.09 18.44
N GLU A 164 7.87 8.83 17.32
CA GLU A 164 6.75 8.84 16.41
C GLU A 164 6.46 7.41 15.90
N LEU A 165 7.41 6.76 15.23
CA LEU A 165 7.22 5.43 14.61
C LEU A 165 6.88 4.33 15.64
N SER A 166 7.46 4.36 16.84
CA SER A 166 7.20 3.37 17.90
C SER A 166 5.75 3.36 18.39
N ASN A 167 5.02 4.47 18.23
CA ASN A 167 3.60 4.52 18.59
C ASN A 167 2.70 3.76 17.60
N LEU A 168 3.19 3.44 16.39
CA LEU A 168 2.47 2.68 15.38
C LEU A 168 2.27 1.21 15.78
N GLU A 169 3.28 0.57 16.38
CA GLU A 169 3.26 -0.86 16.72
C GLU A 169 2.26 -1.21 17.83
N ARG A 170 1.81 -0.23 18.62
CA ARG A 170 0.88 -0.45 19.73
C ARG A 170 -0.58 -0.53 19.28
N SER A 171 -0.88 -0.19 18.02
CA SER A 171 -2.21 -0.32 17.44
C SER A 171 -2.53 -1.79 17.16
N LYS A 172 -3.53 -2.34 17.84
CA LYS A 172 -3.96 -3.73 17.68
C LYS A 172 -4.91 -3.85 16.49
N PHE A 173 -4.78 -4.92 15.72
CA PHE A 173 -5.78 -5.36 14.76
C PHE A 173 -7.07 -5.73 15.50
N ASP A 174 -8.06 -4.83 15.49
CA ASP A 174 -9.40 -5.17 15.98
C ASP A 174 -10.11 -6.05 14.95
N ARG A 175 -10.75 -7.12 15.43
CA ARG A 175 -11.60 -7.97 14.57
C ARG A 175 -12.81 -7.15 14.12
N GLN A 176 -12.77 -6.66 12.90
CA GLN A 176 -13.93 -6.04 12.27
C GLN A 176 -14.79 -7.07 11.54
N THR A 177 -16.10 -6.79 11.49
CA THR A 177 -17.03 -7.57 10.68
C THR A 177 -16.88 -7.11 9.23
N ILE A 178 -16.43 -8.02 8.36
CA ILE A 178 -16.31 -7.75 6.92
C ILE A 178 -17.71 -7.84 6.30
N HIS A 179 -18.13 -6.78 5.61
CA HIS A 179 -19.35 -6.74 4.84
C HIS A 179 -19.33 -7.83 3.77
N SER A 180 -20.44 -8.54 3.56
CA SER A 180 -20.49 -9.67 2.62
C SER A 180 -20.18 -9.30 1.17
N GLU A 181 -20.27 -8.02 0.84
CA GLU A 181 -19.94 -7.47 -0.48
C GLU A 181 -18.65 -6.62 -0.49
N ALA A 182 -17.83 -6.70 0.56
CA ALA A 182 -16.46 -6.23 0.58
C ALA A 182 -15.53 -7.38 0.14
N PHE A 183 -14.71 -7.16 -0.89
CA PHE A 183 -13.86 -8.20 -1.45
C PHE A 183 -12.43 -7.72 -1.55
N TYR A 184 -11.50 -8.53 -1.07
CA TYR A 184 -10.08 -8.22 -0.95
C TYR A 184 -9.22 -9.17 -1.78
N THR A 185 -9.75 -9.52 -2.94
CA THR A 185 -9.15 -10.46 -3.90
C THR A 185 -9.24 -9.85 -5.27
N SER A 186 -8.16 -9.93 -6.05
CA SER A 186 -8.14 -9.35 -7.38
C SER A 186 -9.21 -9.97 -8.28
N ARG A 187 -9.90 -9.12 -9.05
CA ARG A 187 -10.96 -9.53 -9.97
C ARG A 187 -11.17 -8.48 -11.04
N PHE A 188 -11.87 -8.86 -12.11
CA PHE A 188 -12.39 -7.90 -13.06
C PHE A 188 -13.51 -7.07 -12.42
N LEU A 189 -13.36 -5.76 -12.48
CA LEU A 189 -14.34 -4.79 -11.99
C LEU A 189 -15.29 -4.42 -13.12
N LYS A 190 -16.58 -4.56 -12.85
CA LYS A 190 -17.66 -4.17 -13.76
C LYS A 190 -18.36 -2.96 -13.17
N PHE A 191 -17.91 -1.77 -13.56
CA PHE A 191 -18.63 -0.54 -13.30
C PHE A 191 -19.78 -0.47 -14.32
N ARG A 192 -21.00 -0.73 -13.87
CA ARG A 192 -22.22 -0.60 -14.69
C ARG A 192 -22.64 0.86 -14.81
#